data_AF-A0A117ST57-F1
#
_entry.id   AF-A0A117ST57-F1
#
_cell.length_a   1.000
_cell.length_b   1.000
_cell.length_c   1.000
_cell.angle_alpha   90.00
_cell.angle_beta   90.00
_cell.angle_gamma   90.00
#
_symmetry.space_group_name_H-M   'P 1'
#
loop_
_entity.id
_entity.type
_entity.pdbx_description
1 polymer ?
#
loop_
_entity_poly.entity_id
_entity_poly.type
_entity_poly.pdbx_seq_one_letter_code
_entity_poly.pdbx_strand_id
1 'polypeptide(L)'
;MKIDTGRLLAIASLALVPSGLALLYLQMSLAHFLSPLLEKIAVGPYDGLVPYLALVFTGSGAFLALILSLEVVAGKLFGVGRGVYLIKVKSHGARPYGITTGGLTRWVSLVVLGGGEDPDLERFVELHEEAHARLKHPAKVWTVGAILYGEVAALPATYASLGPPPAYVYAFSVALAISTVYGLFVLVRALEVEADVYVFKNMGLRSHDLFVKLMKMRYGNWRQPLRSRLTHTQGELVLLLGDPIAAHAPWEHLVLFSLLSSTALLPKIAANFAPAYQDPGAYYALIFPAILVLNYFLSMAGEAVLRKIVRIKLTDRGYTNLARFATGLSLTMATVSTLTPPVVSAILLALGSFIYYKIIKRYINNIYLLLIYLIIIIIITPLFIYI
;
A
#
# COMPACT_ATOMS: atom_id res chain seq x y z
N MET A 1 -6.49 -27.54 21.49
CA MET A 1 -7.73 -26.73 21.45
C MET A 1 -7.96 -26.31 20.00
N LYS A 2 -8.97 -26.85 19.29
CA LYS A 2 -9.29 -26.40 17.93
C LYS A 2 -9.98 -25.04 18.03
N ILE A 3 -9.25 -23.99 17.71
CA ILE A 3 -9.84 -22.66 17.58
C ILE A 3 -10.61 -22.66 16.26
N ASP A 4 -11.94 -22.62 16.34
CA ASP A 4 -12.81 -22.50 15.17
C ASP A 4 -12.60 -21.10 14.56
N THR A 5 -11.79 -21.05 13.51
CA THR A 5 -11.48 -19.84 12.75
C THR A 5 -12.73 -19.18 12.18
N GLY A 6 -13.79 -19.95 11.89
CA GLY A 6 -15.08 -19.40 11.45
C GLY A 6 -15.78 -18.61 12.54
N ARG A 7 -15.82 -19.15 13.78
CA ARG A 7 -16.35 -18.41 14.95
C ARG A 7 -15.52 -17.18 15.29
N LEU A 8 -14.19 -17.26 15.20
CA LEU A 8 -13.32 -16.14 15.51
C LEU A 8 -13.42 -15.02 14.45
N LEU A 9 -13.53 -15.38 13.17
CA LEU A 9 -13.83 -14.43 12.10
C LEU A 9 -15.23 -13.81 12.24
N ALA A 10 -16.23 -14.60 12.62
CA ALA A 10 -17.57 -14.10 12.87
C ALA A 10 -17.60 -13.10 14.04
N ILE A 11 -16.95 -13.42 15.17
CA ILE A 11 -16.85 -12.52 16.34
C ILE A 11 -16.06 -11.26 16.01
N ALA A 12 -14.93 -11.39 15.31
CA ALA A 12 -14.15 -10.22 14.87
C ALA A 12 -14.98 -9.34 13.92
N SER A 13 -15.73 -9.93 13.00
CA SER A 13 -16.62 -9.21 12.07
C SER A 13 -17.78 -8.53 12.81
N LEU A 14 -18.38 -9.19 13.81
CA LEU A 14 -19.45 -8.66 14.65
C LEU A 14 -19.01 -7.47 15.51
N ALA A 15 -17.72 -7.32 15.81
CA ALA A 15 -17.19 -6.14 16.49
C ALA A 15 -16.73 -5.06 15.49
N LEU A 16 -16.06 -5.46 14.40
CA LEU A 16 -15.47 -4.54 13.42
C LEU A 16 -16.52 -3.84 12.55
N VAL A 17 -17.54 -4.55 12.08
CA VAL A 17 -18.58 -3.97 11.20
C VAL A 17 -19.39 -2.90 11.94
N PRO A 18 -19.94 -3.16 13.15
CA PRO A 18 -20.64 -2.12 13.90
C PRO A 18 -19.74 -0.96 14.30
N SER A 19 -18.47 -1.20 14.66
CA SER A 19 -17.52 -0.12 14.99
C SER A 19 -17.19 0.76 13.78
N GLY A 20 -17.03 0.15 12.59
CA GLY A 20 -16.81 0.88 11.34
C GLY A 20 -18.04 1.67 10.89
N LEU A 21 -19.24 1.12 11.06
CA LEU A 21 -20.50 1.82 10.80
C LEU A 21 -20.72 2.96 11.79
N ALA A 22 -20.47 2.75 13.08
CA ALA A 22 -20.56 3.80 14.10
C ALA A 22 -19.58 4.94 13.79
N LEU A 23 -18.36 4.61 13.36
CA LEU A 23 -17.38 5.61 12.93
C LEU A 23 -17.85 6.37 11.68
N LEU A 24 -18.51 5.68 10.73
CA LEU A 24 -19.06 6.32 9.52
C LEU A 24 -20.17 7.31 9.89
N TYR A 25 -21.11 6.89 10.76
CA TYR A 25 -22.16 7.78 11.27
C TYR A 25 -21.57 8.98 12.02
N LEU A 26 -20.57 8.75 12.88
CA LEU A 26 -19.87 9.83 13.58
C LEU A 26 -19.21 10.81 12.60
N GLN A 27 -18.57 10.29 11.54
CA GLN A 27 -17.95 11.13 10.52
C GLN A 27 -19.00 11.93 9.74
N MET A 28 -20.14 11.35 9.40
CA MET A 28 -21.25 12.06 8.75
C MET A 28 -21.83 13.16 9.65
N SER A 29 -22.05 12.87 10.94
CA SER A 29 -22.52 13.87 11.92
C SER A 29 -21.52 15.00 12.10
N LEU A 30 -20.21 14.67 12.17
CA LEU A 30 -19.15 15.67 12.26
C LEU A 30 -19.08 16.53 10.99
N ALA A 31 -19.20 15.92 9.81
CA ALA A 31 -19.21 16.66 8.55
C ALA A 31 -20.41 17.62 8.48
N HIS A 32 -21.59 17.18 8.92
CA HIS A 32 -22.76 18.04 9.00
C HIS A 32 -22.55 19.22 9.95
N PHE A 33 -21.97 18.98 11.12
CA PHE A 33 -21.60 20.05 12.06
C PHE A 33 -20.57 21.03 11.48
N LEU A 34 -19.61 20.53 10.70
CA LEU A 34 -18.57 21.34 10.04
C LEU A 34 -19.03 21.97 8.72
N SER A 35 -20.28 21.77 8.29
CA SER A 35 -20.80 22.26 7.00
C SER A 35 -20.48 23.74 6.74
N PRO A 36 -20.67 24.69 7.69
CA PRO A 36 -20.35 26.10 7.45
C PRO A 36 -18.87 26.38 7.16
N LEU A 37 -17.96 25.54 7.66
CA LEU A 37 -16.53 25.62 7.37
C LEU A 37 -16.20 24.97 6.03
N LEU A 38 -16.83 23.82 5.74
CA LEU A 38 -16.66 23.09 4.48
C LEU A 38 -17.15 23.92 3.29
N GLU A 39 -18.25 24.67 3.43
CA GLU A 39 -18.75 25.61 2.43
C GLU A 39 -17.74 26.74 2.14
N LYS A 40 -17.06 27.26 3.17
CA LYS A 40 -16.05 28.33 2.98
C LYS A 40 -14.83 27.89 2.19
N ILE A 41 -14.48 26.60 2.26
CA ILE A 41 -13.33 26.03 1.53
C ILE A 41 -13.74 25.38 0.20
N ALA A 42 -15.04 25.32 -0.08
CA ALA A 42 -15.61 24.91 -1.37
C ALA A 42 -15.71 26.11 -2.32
N VAL A 43 -14.57 26.78 -2.56
CA VAL A 43 -14.50 27.97 -3.43
C VAL A 43 -13.35 27.80 -4.43
N GLY A 44 -13.65 27.84 -5.73
CA GLY A 44 -12.68 27.88 -6.82
C GLY A 44 -12.90 26.80 -7.90
N PRO A 45 -11.94 26.61 -8.83
CA PRO A 45 -12.10 25.69 -9.96
C PRO A 45 -12.16 24.20 -9.57
N TYR A 46 -11.99 23.87 -8.29
CA TYR A 46 -12.05 22.52 -7.73
C TYR A 46 -13.13 22.41 -6.64
N ASP A 47 -14.23 23.15 -6.80
CA ASP A 47 -15.39 23.14 -5.90
C ASP A 47 -15.82 21.70 -5.58
N GLY A 48 -15.82 21.35 -4.29
CA GLY A 48 -16.16 20.01 -3.79
C GLY A 48 -14.99 19.04 -3.58
N LEU A 49 -13.85 19.20 -4.27
CA LEU A 49 -12.68 18.32 -4.07
C LEU A 49 -11.93 18.62 -2.77
N VAL A 50 -11.71 19.90 -2.46
CA VAL A 50 -11.03 20.34 -1.24
C VAL A 50 -11.77 19.85 0.02
N PRO A 51 -13.09 20.08 0.19
CA PRO A 51 -13.81 19.56 1.35
C PRO A 51 -13.86 18.02 1.35
N TYR A 52 -13.96 17.36 0.19
CA TYR A 52 -13.87 15.89 0.10
C TYR A 52 -12.53 15.38 0.65
N LEU A 53 -11.40 15.92 0.20
CA LEU A 53 -10.07 15.52 0.67
C LEU A 53 -9.87 15.81 2.16
N ALA A 54 -10.39 16.93 2.67
CA ALA A 54 -10.37 17.22 4.11
C ALA A 54 -11.13 16.15 4.92
N LEU A 55 -12.27 15.68 4.42
CA LEU A 55 -13.03 14.59 5.02
C LEU A 55 -12.32 13.23 4.88
N VAL A 56 -11.60 12.97 3.78
CA VAL A 56 -10.74 11.78 3.64
C VAL A 56 -9.68 11.75 4.75
N PHE A 57 -8.96 12.86 4.95
CA PHE A 57 -7.93 12.94 5.98
C PHE A 57 -8.50 12.84 7.40
N THR A 58 -9.64 13.48 7.65
CA THR A 58 -10.32 13.42 8.94
C THR A 58 -10.81 12.01 9.26
N GLY A 59 -11.45 11.34 8.30
CA GLY A 59 -11.88 9.94 8.44
C GLY A 59 -10.71 8.99 8.64
N SER A 60 -9.62 9.18 7.89
CA SER A 60 -8.38 8.40 8.06
C SER A 60 -7.80 8.56 9.46
N GLY A 61 -7.73 9.79 9.96
CA GLY A 61 -7.24 10.09 11.31
C GLY A 61 -8.13 9.50 12.40
N ALA A 62 -9.44 9.61 12.25
CA ALA A 62 -10.42 9.05 13.19
C ALA A 62 -10.32 7.51 13.23
N PHE A 63 -10.12 6.86 12.08
CA PHE A 63 -9.91 5.42 11.99
C PHE A 63 -8.62 4.99 12.71
N LEU A 64 -7.50 5.68 12.49
CA LEU A 64 -6.25 5.39 13.22
C LEU A 64 -6.40 5.59 14.73
N ALA A 65 -7.12 6.64 15.15
CA ALA A 65 -7.43 6.88 16.55
C ALA A 65 -8.29 5.77 17.17
N LEU A 66 -9.26 5.24 16.41
CA LEU A 66 -10.05 4.08 16.82
C LEU A 66 -9.17 2.84 17.00
N ILE A 67 -8.32 2.51 16.01
CA ILE A 67 -7.40 1.37 16.12
C ILE A 67 -6.48 1.53 17.34
N LEU A 68 -5.92 2.72 17.57
CA LEU A 68 -5.07 2.98 18.73
C LEU A 68 -5.85 2.82 20.06
N SER A 69 -7.09 3.29 20.10
CA SER A 69 -7.94 3.20 21.29
C SER A 69 -8.29 1.75 21.62
N LEU A 70 -8.70 0.97 20.61
CA LEU A 70 -8.96 -0.47 20.75
C LEU A 70 -7.71 -1.21 21.23
N GLU A 71 -6.54 -0.85 20.68
CA GLU A 71 -5.28 -1.43 21.07
C GLU A 71 -4.89 -1.12 22.53
N VAL A 72 -5.13 0.11 22.99
CA VAL A 72 -4.91 0.51 24.40
C VAL A 72 -5.84 -0.24 25.34
N VAL A 73 -7.12 -0.37 24.99
CA VAL A 73 -8.11 -1.11 25.79
C VAL A 73 -7.73 -2.59 25.85
N ALA A 74 -7.44 -3.22 24.72
CA ALA A 74 -7.01 -4.62 24.66
C ALA A 74 -5.74 -4.85 25.49
N GLY A 75 -4.74 -3.96 25.37
CA GLY A 75 -3.52 -4.04 26.16
C GLY A 75 -3.77 -3.99 27.68
N LYS A 76 -4.71 -3.16 28.14
CA LYS A 76 -5.12 -3.12 29.56
C LYS A 76 -5.85 -4.39 29.99
N LEU A 77 -6.78 -4.88 29.18
CA LEU A 77 -7.58 -6.07 29.49
C LEU A 77 -6.74 -7.35 29.57
N PHE A 78 -5.75 -7.49 28.69
CA PHE A 78 -4.91 -8.69 28.62
C PHE A 78 -3.57 -8.56 29.38
N GLY A 79 -3.30 -7.41 30.02
CA GLY A 79 -2.03 -7.18 30.71
C GLY A 79 -0.81 -7.14 29.77
N VAL A 80 -1.02 -6.78 28.51
CA VAL A 80 0.01 -6.80 27.45
C VAL A 80 0.48 -5.37 27.15
N GLY A 81 1.76 -5.11 27.45
CA GLY A 81 2.44 -3.84 27.16
C GLY A 81 2.57 -3.53 25.66
N ARG A 82 3.25 -2.43 25.32
CA ARG A 82 3.64 -2.15 23.93
C ARG A 82 4.79 -3.07 23.53
N GLY A 83 4.81 -3.54 22.28
CA GLY A 83 5.92 -4.35 21.77
C GLY A 83 5.52 -5.49 20.83
N VAL A 84 6.51 -6.34 20.57
CA VAL A 84 6.41 -7.56 19.76
C VAL A 84 6.24 -8.75 20.70
N TYR A 85 5.19 -9.54 20.48
CA TYR A 85 4.90 -10.76 21.23
C TYR A 85 4.89 -11.95 20.29
N LEU A 86 5.81 -12.89 20.48
CA LEU A 86 5.85 -14.15 19.74
C LEU A 86 5.22 -15.26 20.59
N ILE A 87 4.04 -15.72 20.19
CA ILE A 87 3.31 -16.79 20.85
C ILE A 87 3.54 -18.08 20.06
N LYS A 88 4.18 -19.06 20.69
CA LYS A 88 4.44 -20.37 20.08
C LYS A 88 3.44 -21.40 20.61
N VAL A 89 2.72 -22.05 19.71
CA VAL A 89 1.78 -23.13 20.05
C VAL A 89 2.27 -24.42 19.43
N LYS A 90 2.65 -25.40 20.27
CA LYS A 90 3.00 -26.74 19.80
C LYS A 90 1.73 -27.56 19.60
N SER A 91 1.54 -28.09 18.38
CA SER A 91 0.43 -28.98 18.05
C SER A 91 0.97 -30.16 17.26
N HIS A 92 1.00 -31.35 17.87
CA HIS A 92 1.50 -32.57 17.22
C HIS A 92 0.73 -32.85 15.92
N GLY A 93 1.46 -33.07 14.83
CA GLY A 93 0.91 -33.35 13.50
C GLY A 93 0.35 -32.15 12.75
N ALA A 94 0.45 -30.93 13.30
CA ALA A 94 0.08 -29.72 12.57
C ALA A 94 1.16 -29.34 11.55
N ARG A 95 0.75 -28.88 10.37
CA ARG A 95 1.68 -28.25 9.42
C ARG A 95 2.13 -26.90 9.98
N PRO A 96 3.44 -26.58 10.01
CA PRO A 96 3.89 -25.28 10.52
C PRO A 96 3.21 -24.11 9.81
N TYR A 97 2.66 -23.19 10.60
CA TYR A 97 2.12 -21.94 10.07
C TYR A 97 2.27 -20.80 11.06
N GLY A 98 2.31 -19.60 10.51
CA GLY A 98 2.42 -18.37 11.25
C GLY A 98 1.30 -17.42 10.85
N ILE A 99 0.93 -16.55 11.77
CA ILE A 99 0.13 -15.37 11.49
C ILE A 99 0.59 -14.24 12.40
N THR A 100 0.96 -13.11 11.80
CA THR A 100 1.24 -11.89 12.53
C THR A 100 0.06 -10.92 12.39
N THR A 101 -0.46 -10.50 13.53
CA THR A 101 -1.52 -9.51 13.65
C THR A 101 -1.13 -8.44 14.66
N GLY A 102 -1.84 -7.33 14.73
CA GLY A 102 -1.53 -6.26 15.68
C GLY A 102 -2.19 -4.95 15.32
N GLY A 103 -1.94 -3.94 16.13
CA GLY A 103 -2.36 -2.56 15.90
C GLY A 103 -1.20 -1.68 15.42
N LEU A 104 -1.21 -0.42 15.86
CA LEU A 104 -0.19 0.58 15.54
C LEU A 104 1.05 0.47 16.45
N THR A 105 0.88 0.02 17.70
CA THR A 105 1.97 -0.02 18.70
C THR A 105 2.18 -1.39 19.38
N ARG A 106 1.33 -2.38 19.09
CA ARG A 106 1.40 -3.75 19.61
C ARG A 106 1.25 -4.75 18.48
N TRP A 107 2.13 -5.74 18.45
CA TRP A 107 2.16 -6.76 17.41
C TRP A 107 2.30 -8.14 18.04
N VAL A 108 1.47 -9.07 17.58
CA VAL A 108 1.41 -10.44 18.06
C VAL A 108 1.62 -11.36 16.88
N SER A 109 2.71 -12.11 16.93
CA SER A 109 3.01 -13.19 16.00
C SER A 109 2.63 -14.50 16.66
N LEU A 110 1.61 -15.16 16.12
CA LEU A 110 1.23 -16.51 16.53
C LEU A 110 1.89 -17.51 15.57
N VAL A 111 2.70 -18.40 16.12
CA VAL A 111 3.35 -19.47 15.36
C VAL A 111 2.86 -20.81 15.88
N VAL A 112 2.30 -21.62 14.99
CA VAL A 112 1.89 -22.99 15.29
C VAL A 112 2.93 -23.95 14.72
N LEU A 113 3.51 -24.73 15.62
CA LEU A 113 4.62 -25.65 15.36
C LEU A 113 4.12 -27.09 15.37
N GLY A 114 4.58 -27.89 14.42
CA GLY A 114 4.20 -29.30 14.26
C GLY A 114 4.80 -30.21 15.34
N GLY A 115 5.86 -29.75 16.01
CA GLY A 115 6.38 -30.36 17.22
C GLY A 115 7.27 -31.57 17.00
N GLY A 116 8.03 -31.67 15.89
CA GLY A 116 9.08 -32.70 15.86
C GLY A 116 9.80 -33.07 14.56
N GLU A 117 9.39 -32.67 13.35
CA GLU A 117 9.99 -33.27 12.14
C GLU A 117 11.13 -32.46 11.48
N ASP A 118 11.18 -31.13 11.64
CA ASP A 118 12.27 -30.30 11.11
C ASP A 118 12.42 -28.99 11.90
N PRO A 119 13.38 -28.91 12.85
CA PRO A 119 13.61 -27.71 13.65
C PRO A 119 13.95 -26.46 12.83
N ASP A 120 14.58 -26.63 11.66
CA ASP A 120 14.98 -25.51 10.81
C ASP A 120 13.78 -24.94 10.05
N LEU A 121 12.80 -25.77 9.71
CA LEU A 121 11.54 -25.33 9.15
C LEU A 121 10.68 -24.57 10.17
N GLU A 122 10.66 -25.03 11.42
CA GLU A 122 10.02 -24.30 12.53
C GLU A 122 10.70 -22.94 12.72
N ARG A 123 12.04 -22.91 12.72
CA ARG A 123 12.81 -21.68 12.81
C ARG A 123 12.57 -20.73 11.64
N PHE A 124 12.40 -21.25 10.42
CA PHE A 124 12.04 -20.47 9.24
C PHE A 124 10.73 -19.72 9.45
N VAL A 125 9.67 -20.42 9.88
CA VAL A 125 8.35 -19.80 10.12
C VAL A 125 8.41 -18.79 11.25
N GLU A 126 9.14 -19.10 12.32
CA GLU A 126 9.35 -18.15 13.42
C GLU A 126 10.02 -16.85 12.98
N LEU A 127 11.11 -16.94 12.20
CA LEU A 127 11.84 -15.77 11.71
C LEU A 127 11.00 -14.93 10.76
N HIS A 128 10.15 -15.57 9.94
CA HIS A 128 9.22 -14.87 9.04
C HIS A 128 8.22 -14.03 9.83
N GLU A 129 7.52 -14.66 10.78
CA GLU A 129 6.53 -13.95 11.60
C GLU A 129 7.18 -12.91 12.52
N GLU A 130 8.35 -13.22 13.08
CA GLU A 130 9.13 -12.25 13.85
C GLU A 130 9.47 -11.01 12.99
N ALA A 131 9.80 -11.19 11.71
CA ALA A 131 10.06 -10.08 10.80
C ALA A 131 8.82 -9.19 10.65
N HIS A 132 7.63 -9.76 10.44
CA HIS A 132 6.39 -8.97 10.36
C HIS A 132 6.17 -8.08 11.58
N ALA A 133 6.42 -8.61 12.78
CA ALA A 133 6.25 -7.85 14.01
C ALA A 133 7.37 -6.82 14.23
N ARG A 134 8.65 -7.22 14.09
CA ARG A 134 9.80 -6.31 14.26
C ARG A 134 9.77 -5.13 13.29
N LEU A 135 9.35 -5.39 12.06
CA LEU A 135 9.29 -4.41 10.98
C LEU A 135 7.95 -3.68 10.90
N LYS A 136 7.06 -3.92 11.87
CA LYS A 136 5.79 -3.22 12.08
C LYS A 136 4.87 -3.31 10.86
N HIS A 137 4.85 -4.47 10.20
CA HIS A 137 4.02 -4.71 9.00
C HIS A 137 2.53 -4.45 9.28
N PRO A 138 1.94 -4.86 10.41
CA PRO A 138 0.54 -4.53 10.72
C PRO A 138 0.26 -3.02 10.74
N ALA A 139 1.16 -2.20 11.28
CA ALA A 139 0.98 -0.75 11.33
C ALA A 139 0.99 -0.11 9.93
N LYS A 140 1.84 -0.60 9.02
CA LYS A 140 1.87 -0.15 7.62
C LYS A 140 0.56 -0.49 6.90
N VAL A 141 0.03 -1.70 7.12
CA VAL A 141 -1.26 -2.14 6.58
C VAL A 141 -2.41 -1.29 7.13
N TRP A 142 -2.45 -1.04 8.44
CA TRP A 142 -3.46 -0.16 9.05
C TRP A 142 -3.41 1.27 8.54
N THR A 143 -2.22 1.79 8.24
CA THR A 143 -2.06 3.16 7.70
C THR A 143 -2.73 3.28 6.34
N VAL A 144 -2.50 2.34 5.43
CA VAL A 144 -3.16 2.35 4.11
C VAL A 144 -4.65 1.99 4.23
N GLY A 145 -5.00 1.07 5.13
CA GLY A 145 -6.40 0.76 5.43
C GLY A 145 -7.19 1.96 5.96
N ALA A 146 -6.55 2.83 6.74
CA ALA A 146 -7.14 4.07 7.23
C ALA A 146 -7.40 5.06 6.09
N ILE A 147 -6.46 5.19 5.15
CA ILE A 147 -6.65 6.01 3.94
C ILE A 147 -7.85 5.50 3.15
N LEU A 148 -7.92 4.19 2.90
CA LEU A 148 -9.06 3.57 2.21
C LEU A 148 -10.38 3.80 2.95
N TYR A 149 -10.39 3.69 4.28
CA TYR A 149 -11.57 4.01 5.08
C TYR A 149 -11.98 5.48 4.87
N GLY A 150 -11.03 6.41 4.96
CA GLY A 150 -11.28 7.84 4.73
C GLY A 150 -11.85 8.11 3.34
N GLU A 151 -11.30 7.50 2.29
CA GLU A 151 -11.77 7.62 0.90
C GLU A 151 -13.22 7.17 0.73
N VAL A 152 -13.57 6.02 1.33
CA VAL A 152 -14.93 5.44 1.25
C VAL A 152 -15.92 6.22 2.12
N ALA A 153 -15.50 6.70 3.29
CA ALA A 153 -16.36 7.42 4.22
C ALA A 153 -16.56 8.90 3.85
N ALA A 154 -15.62 9.50 3.10
CA ALA A 154 -15.69 10.90 2.71
C ALA A 154 -16.86 11.20 1.77
N LEU A 155 -17.18 10.31 0.83
CA LEU A 155 -18.24 10.57 -0.15
C LEU A 155 -19.65 10.69 0.50
N PRO A 156 -20.09 9.77 1.39
CA PRO A 156 -21.31 9.96 2.18
C PRO A 156 -21.26 11.19 3.09
N ALA A 157 -20.11 11.49 3.69
CA ALA A 157 -19.94 12.65 4.57
C ALA A 157 -20.02 13.98 3.81
N THR A 158 -19.47 14.06 2.61
CA THR A 158 -19.64 15.20 1.68
C THR A 158 -21.11 15.37 1.33
N TYR A 159 -21.80 14.27 0.97
CA TYR A 159 -23.22 14.30 0.66
C TYR A 159 -24.07 14.83 1.82
N ALA A 160 -23.79 14.38 3.05
CA ALA A 160 -24.51 14.79 4.25
C ALA A 160 -24.27 16.25 4.68
N SER A 161 -23.15 16.85 4.27
CA SER A 161 -22.73 18.19 4.69
C SER A 161 -22.96 19.27 3.64
N LEU A 162 -22.74 18.96 2.37
CA LEU A 162 -22.77 19.92 1.25
C LEU A 162 -23.81 19.55 0.16
N GLY A 163 -24.50 18.41 0.30
CA GLY A 163 -25.35 17.86 -0.76
C GLY A 163 -24.55 17.12 -1.84
N PRO A 164 -25.16 16.81 -3.00
CA PRO A 164 -24.54 15.98 -4.03
C PRO A 164 -23.27 16.65 -4.59
N PRO A 165 -22.08 16.04 -4.45
CA PRO A 165 -20.87 16.60 -5.04
C PRO A 165 -20.91 16.57 -6.58
N PRO A 166 -20.05 17.35 -7.25
CA PRO A 166 -19.94 17.30 -8.71
C PRO A 166 -19.54 15.90 -9.24
N ALA A 167 -19.96 15.56 -10.46
CA ALA A 167 -19.71 14.26 -11.09
C ALA A 167 -18.22 13.84 -11.09
N TYR A 168 -17.30 14.78 -11.28
CA TYR A 168 -15.86 14.51 -11.29
C TYR A 168 -15.34 14.06 -9.91
N VAL A 169 -15.94 14.51 -8.80
CA VAL A 169 -15.57 14.09 -7.44
C VAL A 169 -15.94 12.64 -7.20
N TYR A 170 -17.08 12.17 -7.75
CA TYR A 170 -17.43 10.76 -7.72
C TYR A 170 -16.42 9.90 -8.50
N ALA A 171 -16.10 10.30 -9.74
CA ALA A 171 -15.10 9.60 -10.54
C ALA A 171 -13.73 9.58 -9.86
N PHE A 172 -13.32 10.71 -9.26
CA PHE A 172 -12.10 10.83 -8.47
C PHE A 172 -12.10 9.88 -7.26
N SER A 173 -13.18 9.89 -6.48
CA SER A 173 -13.31 9.03 -5.29
C SER A 173 -13.23 7.55 -5.64
N VAL A 174 -13.90 7.12 -6.71
CA VAL A 174 -13.88 5.72 -7.14
C VAL A 174 -12.50 5.32 -7.66
N ALA A 175 -11.90 6.16 -8.51
CA ALA A 175 -10.57 5.91 -9.06
C ALA A 175 -9.50 5.87 -7.95
N LEU A 176 -9.60 6.77 -6.97
CA LEU A 176 -8.73 6.82 -5.81
C LEU A 176 -8.87 5.56 -4.94
N ALA A 177 -10.10 5.14 -4.60
CA ALA A 177 -10.33 3.92 -3.83
C ALA A 177 -9.80 2.67 -4.53
N ILE A 178 -9.99 2.54 -5.85
CA ILE A 178 -9.42 1.45 -6.64
C ILE A 178 -7.89 1.48 -6.60
N SER A 179 -7.29 2.68 -6.73
CA SER A 179 -5.84 2.87 -6.65
C SER A 179 -5.30 2.45 -5.28
N THR A 180 -5.98 2.82 -4.21
CA THR A 180 -5.58 2.51 -2.82
C THR A 180 -5.75 1.03 -2.51
N VAL A 181 -6.83 0.38 -2.96
CA VAL A 181 -7.01 -1.09 -2.85
C VAL A 181 -5.89 -1.81 -3.61
N TYR A 182 -5.57 -1.38 -4.83
CA TYR A 182 -4.49 -1.97 -5.60
C TYR A 182 -3.13 -1.74 -4.93
N GLY A 183 -2.88 -0.53 -4.43
CA GLY A 183 -1.70 -0.18 -3.64
C GLY A 183 -1.56 -1.00 -2.36
N LEU A 184 -2.67 -1.32 -1.69
CA LEU A 184 -2.68 -2.20 -0.52
C LEU A 184 -2.22 -3.62 -0.87
N PHE A 185 -2.68 -4.17 -2.00
CA PHE A 185 -2.20 -5.48 -2.48
C PHE A 185 -0.70 -5.46 -2.80
N VAL A 186 -0.20 -4.40 -3.44
CA VAL A 186 1.24 -4.22 -3.72
C VAL A 186 2.02 -4.09 -2.43
N LEU A 187 1.53 -3.32 -1.46
CA LEU A 187 2.15 -3.14 -0.16
C LEU A 187 2.23 -4.48 0.59
N VAL A 188 1.13 -5.20 0.76
CA VAL A 188 1.11 -6.48 1.47
C VAL A 188 2.14 -7.44 0.87
N ARG A 189 2.21 -7.53 -0.46
CA ARG A 189 3.25 -8.32 -1.14
C ARG A 189 4.66 -7.84 -0.82
N ALA A 190 4.92 -6.54 -0.88
CA ALA A 190 6.23 -5.99 -0.52
C ALA A 190 6.61 -6.29 0.95
N LEU A 191 5.63 -6.35 1.86
CA LEU A 191 5.84 -6.72 3.26
C LEU A 191 6.16 -8.20 3.43
N GLU A 192 5.52 -9.11 2.69
CA GLU A 192 5.90 -10.52 2.65
C GLU A 192 7.33 -10.71 2.13
N VAL A 193 7.67 -10.00 1.05
CA VAL A 193 9.04 -9.98 0.49
C VAL A 193 10.06 -9.46 1.50
N GLU A 194 9.71 -8.41 2.26
CA GLU A 194 10.55 -7.85 3.32
C GLU A 194 10.79 -8.87 4.46
N ALA A 195 9.78 -9.68 4.79
CA ALA A 195 9.90 -10.77 5.77
C ALA A 195 10.77 -11.92 5.23
N ASP A 196 10.58 -12.35 3.98
CA ASP A 196 11.42 -13.37 3.34
C ASP A 196 12.90 -12.96 3.30
N VAL A 197 13.19 -11.70 2.96
CA VAL A 197 14.57 -11.16 2.97
C VAL A 197 15.16 -11.18 4.38
N TYR A 198 14.35 -10.95 5.41
CA TYR A 198 14.81 -11.07 6.80
C TYR A 198 15.18 -12.53 7.13
N VAL A 199 14.38 -13.50 6.71
CA VAL A 199 14.69 -14.93 6.89
C VAL A 199 15.99 -15.28 6.16
N PHE A 200 16.15 -14.87 4.91
CA PHE A 200 17.36 -15.11 4.12
C PHE A 200 18.62 -14.55 4.80
N LYS A 201 18.55 -13.33 5.37
CA LYS A 201 19.68 -12.75 6.10
C LYS A 201 20.10 -13.55 7.34
N ASN A 202 19.16 -14.29 7.94
CA ASN A 202 19.41 -15.08 9.14
C ASN A 202 19.78 -16.55 8.84
N MET A 203 19.27 -17.12 7.74
CA MET A 203 19.43 -18.55 7.43
C MET A 203 20.24 -18.84 6.15
N GLY A 204 20.59 -17.81 5.38
CA GLY A 204 21.30 -17.93 4.11
C GLY A 204 20.51 -18.69 3.04
N LEU A 205 21.22 -19.25 2.05
CA LEU A 205 20.63 -19.99 0.92
C LEU A 205 19.71 -21.14 1.34
N ARG A 206 19.94 -21.73 2.52
CA ARG A 206 19.11 -22.80 3.08
C ARG A 206 17.64 -22.39 3.28
N SER A 207 17.35 -21.09 3.41
CA SER A 207 15.97 -20.60 3.51
C SER A 207 15.14 -20.91 2.27
N HIS A 208 15.76 -21.00 1.09
CA HIS A 208 15.07 -21.35 -0.15
C HIS A 208 14.57 -22.80 -0.13
N ASP A 209 15.43 -23.75 0.25
CA ASP A 209 15.05 -25.16 0.37
C ASP A 209 13.92 -25.35 1.40
N LEU A 210 14.01 -24.63 2.53
CA LEU A 210 12.98 -24.64 3.57
C LEU A 210 11.67 -24.03 3.09
N PHE A 211 11.71 -22.95 2.32
CA PHE A 211 10.53 -22.37 1.68
C PHE A 211 9.86 -23.36 0.72
N VAL A 212 10.65 -23.98 -0.16
CA VAL A 212 10.14 -24.99 -1.11
C VAL A 212 9.51 -26.17 -0.37
N LYS A 213 10.16 -26.64 0.70
CA LYS A 213 9.62 -27.68 1.58
C LYS A 213 8.30 -27.23 2.19
N LEU A 214 8.25 -26.04 2.79
CA LEU A 214 7.04 -25.45 3.40
C LEU A 214 5.87 -25.37 2.41
N MET A 215 6.14 -24.90 1.18
CA MET A 215 5.11 -24.79 0.14
C MET A 215 4.58 -26.16 -0.28
N LYS A 216 5.46 -27.15 -0.50
CA LYS A 216 5.05 -28.52 -0.80
C LYS A 216 4.20 -29.11 0.32
N MET A 217 4.56 -28.89 1.59
CA MET A 217 3.76 -29.36 2.72
C MET A 217 2.41 -28.66 2.82
N ARG A 218 2.34 -27.33 2.58
CA ARG A 218 1.11 -26.56 2.73
C ARG A 218 0.14 -26.77 1.57
N TYR A 219 0.63 -26.77 0.34
CA TYR A 219 -0.17 -26.72 -0.89
C TYR A 219 -0.04 -27.95 -1.78
N GLY A 220 0.81 -28.93 -1.45
CA GLY A 220 1.08 -30.10 -2.31
C GLY A 220 1.95 -29.77 -3.53
N ASN A 221 2.35 -28.51 -3.71
CA ASN A 221 3.19 -28.04 -4.80
C ASN A 221 4.16 -26.99 -4.25
N TRP A 222 5.35 -26.89 -4.84
CA TRP A 222 6.29 -25.81 -4.53
C TRP A 222 5.77 -24.43 -4.96
N ARG A 223 4.88 -24.38 -5.97
CA ARG A 223 4.16 -23.15 -6.36
C ARG A 223 2.91 -22.95 -5.54
N GLN A 224 2.81 -21.77 -4.92
CA GLN A 224 1.61 -21.34 -4.23
C GLN A 224 0.42 -21.15 -5.19
N PRO A 225 -0.83 -21.42 -4.74
CA PRO A 225 -2.02 -21.16 -5.54
C PRO A 225 -2.20 -19.65 -5.80
N LEU A 226 -2.95 -19.27 -6.85
CA LEU A 226 -3.14 -17.87 -7.24
C LEU A 226 -3.59 -16.99 -6.07
N ARG A 227 -4.57 -17.45 -5.28
CA ARG A 227 -5.08 -16.72 -4.09
C ARG A 227 -3.98 -16.36 -3.09
N SER A 228 -3.03 -17.28 -2.87
CA SER A 228 -1.88 -17.00 -2.00
C SER A 228 -0.88 -16.07 -2.68
N ARG A 229 -0.66 -16.25 -3.99
CA ARG A 229 0.26 -15.41 -4.78
C ARG A 229 -0.16 -13.95 -4.90
N LEU A 230 -1.44 -13.65 -4.68
CA LEU A 230 -1.95 -12.27 -4.63
C LEU A 230 -1.40 -11.51 -3.43
N THR A 231 -1.09 -12.18 -2.31
CA THR A 231 -0.56 -11.54 -1.10
C THR A 231 0.89 -11.94 -0.79
N HIS A 232 1.36 -13.08 -1.28
CA HIS A 232 2.72 -13.58 -1.11
C HIS A 232 3.35 -13.77 -2.49
N THR A 233 4.13 -12.81 -2.97
CA THR A 233 4.81 -12.94 -4.27
C THR A 233 5.73 -14.16 -4.27
N GLN A 234 6.09 -14.65 -5.47
CA GLN A 234 7.03 -15.75 -5.76
C GLN A 234 8.28 -15.78 -4.83
N GLY A 235 8.12 -16.21 -3.57
CA GLY A 235 9.12 -16.05 -2.50
C GLY A 235 10.43 -16.76 -2.83
N GLU A 236 10.33 -17.82 -3.63
CA GLU A 236 11.47 -18.51 -4.23
C GLU A 236 12.45 -17.55 -4.96
N LEU A 237 11.93 -16.67 -5.82
CA LEU A 237 12.76 -15.76 -6.61
C LEU A 237 13.32 -14.62 -5.76
N VAL A 238 12.61 -14.23 -4.71
CA VAL A 238 13.07 -13.22 -3.74
C VAL A 238 14.22 -13.78 -2.92
N LEU A 239 14.07 -15.01 -2.43
CA LEU A 239 15.09 -15.72 -1.65
C LEU A 239 16.32 -16.10 -2.50
N LEU A 240 16.14 -16.37 -3.80
CA LEU A 240 17.24 -16.67 -4.73
C LEU A 240 17.95 -15.43 -5.26
N LEU A 241 17.21 -14.37 -5.58
CA LEU A 241 17.70 -13.25 -6.40
C LEU A 241 17.78 -11.93 -5.63
N GLY A 242 17.27 -11.90 -4.39
CA GLY A 242 17.26 -10.70 -3.55
C GLY A 242 16.45 -9.54 -4.14
N ASP A 243 15.48 -9.81 -5.04
CA ASP A 243 14.64 -8.78 -5.66
C ASP A 243 13.57 -8.31 -4.65
N PRO A 244 13.75 -7.14 -4.02
CA PRO A 244 12.90 -6.71 -2.91
C PRO A 244 11.67 -5.91 -3.36
N ILE A 245 11.60 -5.62 -4.65
CA ILE A 245 10.49 -4.95 -5.34
C ILE A 245 9.86 -5.92 -6.34
N ALA A 246 9.94 -7.21 -6.04
CA ALA A 246 9.38 -8.26 -6.88
C ALA A 246 7.87 -8.07 -7.01
N ALA A 247 7.44 -7.59 -8.17
CA ALA A 247 6.06 -7.53 -8.55
C ALA A 247 5.47 -8.93 -8.75
N HIS A 248 4.17 -9.10 -8.46
CA HIS A 248 3.43 -10.31 -8.81
C HIS A 248 3.43 -10.55 -10.32
N ALA A 249 3.30 -9.47 -11.10
CA ALA A 249 3.30 -9.50 -12.55
C ALA A 249 4.07 -8.31 -13.15
N PRO A 250 4.60 -8.41 -14.38
CA PRO A 250 5.38 -7.34 -15.01
C PRO A 250 4.67 -5.98 -15.06
N TRP A 251 3.35 -5.97 -15.19
CA TRP A 251 2.54 -4.75 -15.30
C TRP A 251 2.17 -4.11 -13.96
N GLU A 252 2.51 -4.71 -12.81
CA GLU A 252 1.99 -4.27 -11.52
C GLU A 252 2.31 -2.81 -11.17
N HIS A 253 3.60 -2.45 -11.19
CA HIS A 253 4.02 -1.08 -10.93
C HIS A 253 3.48 -0.11 -11.98
N LEU A 254 3.44 -0.53 -13.25
CA LEU A 254 2.92 0.30 -14.34
C LEU A 254 1.45 0.64 -14.09
N VAL A 255 0.62 -0.36 -13.77
CA VAL A 255 -0.81 -0.17 -13.49
C VAL A 255 -0.99 0.69 -12.23
N LEU A 256 -0.29 0.40 -11.14
CA LEU A 256 -0.42 1.17 -9.89
C LEU A 256 -0.18 2.67 -10.10
N PHE A 257 0.98 3.02 -10.66
CA PHE A 257 1.33 4.43 -10.83
C PHE A 257 0.53 5.11 -11.93
N SER A 258 0.03 4.37 -12.92
CA SER A 258 -0.85 4.93 -13.94
C SER A 258 -2.24 5.23 -13.38
N LEU A 259 -2.79 4.36 -12.52
CA LEU A 259 -4.02 4.62 -11.79
C LEU A 259 -3.89 5.88 -10.91
N LEU A 260 -2.80 5.97 -10.12
CA LEU A 260 -2.55 7.13 -9.24
C LEU A 260 -2.39 8.43 -10.04
N SER A 261 -1.58 8.44 -11.10
CA SER A 261 -1.35 9.66 -11.90
C SER A 261 -2.60 10.08 -12.68
N SER A 262 -3.37 9.11 -13.20
CA SER A 262 -4.63 9.39 -13.89
C SER A 262 -5.68 9.95 -12.94
N THR A 263 -5.78 9.39 -11.73
CA THR A 263 -6.65 9.89 -10.66
C THR A 263 -6.28 11.32 -10.30
N ALA A 264 -4.97 11.60 -10.17
CA ALA A 264 -4.48 12.94 -9.88
C ALA A 264 -4.88 13.96 -10.95
N LEU A 265 -4.98 13.59 -12.23
CA LEU A 265 -5.35 14.51 -13.32
C LEU A 265 -6.86 14.79 -13.44
N LEU A 266 -7.72 14.00 -12.77
CA LEU A 266 -9.17 14.17 -12.85
C LEU A 266 -9.68 15.57 -12.47
N PRO A 267 -9.13 16.28 -11.46
CA PRO A 267 -9.56 17.64 -11.14
C PRO A 267 -9.26 18.65 -12.26
N LYS A 268 -8.16 18.47 -13.01
CA LYS A 268 -7.76 19.37 -14.11
C LYS A 268 -8.80 19.43 -15.23
N ILE A 269 -9.49 18.32 -15.46
CA ILE A 269 -10.62 18.20 -16.39
C ILE A 269 -11.71 19.22 -16.02
N ALA A 270 -12.17 19.17 -14.77
CA ALA A 270 -13.22 20.03 -14.27
C ALA A 270 -12.85 21.52 -14.29
N ALA A 271 -11.57 21.84 -14.08
CA ALA A 271 -11.08 23.22 -14.06
C ALA A 271 -10.90 23.84 -15.46
N ASN A 272 -10.49 23.06 -16.46
CA ASN A 272 -9.99 23.59 -17.74
C ASN A 272 -10.98 23.45 -18.91
N PHE A 273 -12.10 22.75 -18.73
CA PHE A 273 -13.03 22.45 -19.82
C PHE A 273 -14.49 22.68 -19.40
N ALA A 274 -15.33 23.08 -20.36
CA ALA A 274 -16.69 23.51 -20.10
C ALA A 274 -17.57 22.40 -19.47
N PRO A 275 -18.45 22.73 -18.49
CA PRO A 275 -19.28 21.77 -17.75
C PRO A 275 -20.19 20.88 -18.61
N ALA A 276 -20.51 21.31 -19.84
CA ALA A 276 -21.41 20.62 -20.75
C ALA A 276 -20.76 19.46 -21.53
N TYR A 277 -19.43 19.27 -21.46
CA TYR A 277 -18.70 18.42 -22.39
C TYR A 277 -17.85 17.30 -21.79
N GLN A 278 -18.00 16.96 -20.51
CA GLN A 278 -17.09 16.01 -19.89
C GLN A 278 -17.81 14.97 -19.06
N ASP A 279 -17.95 13.78 -19.63
CA ASP A 279 -18.06 12.54 -18.87
C ASP A 279 -16.68 12.26 -18.22
N PRO A 280 -16.51 12.49 -16.90
CA PRO A 280 -15.22 12.30 -16.24
C PRO A 280 -14.79 10.82 -16.28
N GLY A 281 -15.74 9.90 -16.38
CA GLY A 281 -15.49 8.47 -16.54
C GLY A 281 -14.91 8.15 -17.92
N ALA A 282 -15.50 8.69 -18.98
CA ALA A 282 -14.95 8.54 -20.34
C ALA A 282 -13.54 9.14 -20.46
N TYR A 283 -13.30 10.31 -19.87
CA TYR A 283 -11.96 10.88 -19.84
C TYR A 283 -10.99 10.02 -19.04
N TYR A 284 -11.39 9.53 -17.85
CA TYR A 284 -10.57 8.61 -17.07
C TYR A 284 -10.18 7.38 -17.88
N ALA A 285 -11.12 6.81 -18.62
CA ALA A 285 -10.92 5.66 -19.49
C ALA A 285 -9.95 5.94 -20.66
N LEU A 286 -9.76 7.20 -21.06
CA LEU A 286 -8.80 7.61 -22.10
C LEU A 286 -7.43 7.99 -21.52
N ILE A 287 -7.39 8.73 -20.41
CA ILE A 287 -6.13 9.16 -19.82
C ILE A 287 -5.38 8.01 -19.16
N PHE A 288 -6.08 7.04 -18.58
CA PHE A 288 -5.44 5.88 -17.97
C PHE A 288 -4.57 5.08 -18.96
N PRO A 289 -5.08 4.67 -20.14
CA PRO A 289 -4.24 4.04 -21.16
C PRO A 289 -3.10 4.94 -21.65
N ALA A 290 -3.34 6.24 -21.84
CA ALA A 290 -2.30 7.18 -22.30
C ALA A 290 -1.15 7.29 -21.29
N ILE A 291 -1.47 7.45 -20.00
CA ILE A 291 -0.50 7.47 -18.90
C ILE A 291 0.20 6.11 -18.75
N LEU A 292 -0.52 5.00 -18.93
CA LEU A 292 0.05 3.66 -18.88
C LEU A 292 1.10 3.45 -19.98
N VAL A 293 0.79 3.88 -21.20
CA VAL A 293 1.72 3.83 -22.34
C VAL A 293 2.92 4.74 -22.09
N LEU A 294 2.70 5.98 -21.62
CA LEU A 294 3.78 6.90 -21.26
C LEU A 294 4.70 6.30 -20.19
N ASN A 295 4.12 5.78 -19.11
CA ASN A 295 4.85 5.16 -18.01
C ASN A 295 5.65 3.94 -18.50
N TYR A 296 5.10 3.13 -19.41
CA TYR A 296 5.79 2.01 -20.02
C TYR A 296 7.04 2.47 -20.80
N PHE A 297 6.91 3.44 -21.72
CA PHE A 297 8.04 3.92 -22.51
C PHE A 297 9.11 4.59 -21.66
N LEU A 298 8.71 5.44 -20.71
CA LEU A 298 9.64 6.08 -19.79
C LEU A 298 10.37 5.05 -18.92
N SER A 299 9.67 3.99 -18.47
CA SER A 299 10.28 2.92 -17.70
C SER A 299 11.31 2.14 -18.51
N MET A 300 11.05 1.89 -19.81
CA MET A 300 12.04 1.24 -20.68
C MET A 300 13.29 2.09 -20.87
N ALA A 301 13.12 3.41 -21.08
CA ALA A 301 14.24 4.34 -21.16
C ALA A 301 15.02 4.40 -19.84
N GLY A 302 14.29 4.48 -18.71
CA GLY A 302 14.86 4.46 -17.36
C GLY A 302 15.63 3.18 -17.06
N GLU A 303 15.15 2.02 -17.52
CA GLU A 303 15.86 0.75 -17.38
C GLU A 303 17.21 0.77 -18.10
N ALA A 304 17.25 1.25 -19.35
CA ALA A 304 18.48 1.38 -20.12
C ALA A 304 19.51 2.30 -19.43
N VAL A 305 19.05 3.39 -18.82
CA VAL A 305 19.89 4.30 -18.05
C VAL A 305 20.39 3.64 -16.77
N LEU A 306 19.50 2.97 -16.01
CA LEU A 306 19.85 2.25 -14.79
C LEU A 306 20.94 1.20 -15.05
N ARG A 307 20.80 0.39 -16.10
CA ARG A 307 21.81 -0.62 -16.46
C ARG A 307 23.18 -0.04 -16.79
N LYS A 308 23.23 1.19 -17.35
CA LYS A 308 24.48 1.88 -17.68
C LYS A 308 25.15 2.52 -16.47
N ILE A 309 24.36 3.19 -15.62
CA ILE A 309 24.88 3.99 -14.50
C ILE A 309 25.14 3.12 -13.27
N VAL A 310 24.26 2.16 -13.03
CA VAL A 310 24.20 1.41 -11.79
C VAL A 310 24.81 0.04 -12.06
N ARG A 311 26.12 -0.13 -11.84
CA ARG A 311 26.80 -1.44 -11.93
C ARG A 311 26.47 -2.34 -10.74
N ILE A 312 25.21 -2.38 -10.32
CA ILE A 312 24.78 -3.24 -9.21
C ILE A 312 24.48 -4.63 -9.79
N LYS A 313 24.78 -5.69 -9.05
CA LYS A 313 24.43 -7.05 -9.45
C LYS A 313 22.93 -7.32 -9.22
N LEU A 314 22.05 -6.53 -9.84
CA LEU A 314 20.63 -6.85 -9.95
C LEU A 314 20.42 -7.81 -11.12
N THR A 315 19.40 -8.64 -11.02
CA THR A 315 18.93 -9.44 -12.17
C THR A 315 18.25 -8.56 -13.19
N ASP A 316 18.07 -9.05 -14.42
CA ASP A 316 17.34 -8.33 -15.46
C ASP A 316 15.95 -7.90 -15.00
N ARG A 317 15.24 -8.82 -14.31
CA ARG A 317 13.93 -8.53 -13.72
C ARG A 317 14.01 -7.45 -12.63
N GLY A 318 15.04 -7.48 -11.79
CA GLY A 318 15.25 -6.46 -10.75
C GLY A 318 15.48 -5.07 -11.34
N TYR A 319 16.24 -4.96 -12.44
CA TYR A 319 16.40 -3.69 -13.17
C TYR A 319 15.07 -3.17 -13.71
N THR A 320 14.31 -4.03 -14.38
CA THR A 320 13.00 -3.67 -14.93
C THR A 320 12.03 -3.23 -13.82
N ASN A 321 11.96 -3.95 -12.70
CA ASN A 321 11.09 -3.59 -11.58
C ASN A 321 11.48 -2.25 -10.97
N LEU A 322 12.79 -2.00 -10.79
CA LEU A 322 13.29 -0.74 -10.24
C LEU A 322 13.00 0.42 -11.16
N ALA A 323 13.19 0.24 -12.47
CA ALA A 323 12.90 1.25 -13.47
C ALA A 323 11.42 1.63 -13.46
N ARG A 324 10.53 0.63 -13.44
CA ARG A 324 9.07 0.83 -13.38
C ARG A 324 8.63 1.50 -12.09
N PHE A 325 9.20 1.09 -10.96
CA PHE A 325 8.90 1.71 -9.67
C PHE A 325 9.36 3.17 -9.62
N ALA A 326 10.62 3.44 -10.00
CA ALA A 326 11.20 4.78 -9.98
C ALA A 326 10.47 5.73 -10.92
N THR A 327 10.23 5.30 -12.16
CA THR A 327 9.53 6.08 -13.17
C THR A 327 8.10 6.36 -12.75
N GLY A 328 7.37 5.33 -12.33
CA GLY A 328 5.98 5.48 -11.91
C GLY A 328 5.83 6.41 -10.71
N LEU A 329 6.67 6.25 -9.67
CA LEU A 329 6.66 7.15 -8.51
C LEU A 329 7.00 8.59 -8.92
N SER A 330 7.98 8.78 -9.81
CA SER A 330 8.35 10.11 -10.32
C SER A 330 7.21 10.75 -11.10
N LEU A 331 6.57 9.98 -11.99
CA LEU A 331 5.43 10.41 -12.80
C LEU A 331 4.29 10.87 -11.90
N THR A 332 3.87 10.03 -10.95
CA THR A 332 2.80 10.37 -10.01
C THR A 332 3.14 11.63 -9.20
N MET A 333 4.34 11.74 -8.65
CA MET A 333 4.74 12.90 -7.85
C MET A 333 4.80 14.17 -8.70
N ALA A 334 5.33 14.09 -9.93
CA ALA A 334 5.35 15.21 -10.86
C ALA A 334 3.93 15.65 -11.23
N THR A 335 3.03 14.71 -11.53
CA THR A 335 1.63 14.99 -11.84
C THR A 335 0.92 15.71 -10.69
N VAL A 336 1.02 15.21 -9.45
CA VAL A 336 0.37 15.87 -8.29
C VAL A 336 1.04 17.23 -8.00
N SER A 337 2.34 17.35 -8.24
CA SER A 337 3.08 18.60 -8.00
C SER A 337 2.68 19.73 -8.94
N THR A 338 2.31 19.44 -10.20
CA THR A 338 1.82 20.48 -11.14
C THR A 338 0.38 20.91 -10.83
N LEU A 339 -0.30 20.20 -9.95
CA LEU A 339 -1.69 20.46 -9.54
C LEU A 339 -1.80 21.17 -8.19
N THR A 340 -0.68 21.39 -7.52
CA THR A 340 -0.65 21.89 -6.13
C THR A 340 0.14 23.19 -6.04
N PRO A 341 -0.12 24.04 -5.03
CA PRO A 341 0.67 25.24 -4.79
C PRO A 341 2.16 24.92 -4.57
N PRO A 342 3.10 25.79 -4.95
CA PRO A 342 4.54 25.48 -4.94
C PRO A 342 5.09 24.91 -3.62
N VAL A 343 4.61 25.40 -2.48
CA VAL A 343 5.01 24.91 -1.16
C VAL A 343 4.53 23.47 -0.95
N VAL A 344 3.29 23.15 -1.33
CA VAL A 344 2.73 21.80 -1.24
C VAL A 344 3.44 20.88 -2.23
N SER A 345 3.70 21.34 -3.46
CA SER A 345 4.50 20.61 -4.45
C SER A 345 5.89 20.25 -3.91
N ALA A 346 6.59 21.19 -3.28
CA ALA A 346 7.90 20.94 -2.68
C ALA A 346 7.84 19.87 -1.57
N ILE A 347 6.82 19.91 -0.71
CA ILE A 347 6.60 18.89 0.33
C ILE A 347 6.34 17.52 -0.30
N LEU A 348 5.49 17.44 -1.33
CA LEU A 348 5.18 16.20 -2.02
C LEU A 348 6.40 15.60 -2.73
N LEU A 349 7.20 16.42 -3.41
CA LEU A 349 8.45 15.98 -4.03
C LEU A 349 9.47 15.51 -2.99
N ALA A 350 9.56 16.19 -1.84
CA ALA A 350 10.41 15.75 -0.73
C ALA A 350 9.93 14.42 -0.15
N LEU A 351 8.62 14.23 -0.01
CA LEU A 351 8.03 12.97 0.44
C LEU A 351 8.29 11.83 -0.55
N GLY A 352 8.08 12.07 -1.85
CA GLY A 352 8.38 11.10 -2.90
C GLY A 352 9.87 10.71 -2.92
N SER A 353 10.76 11.70 -2.79
CA SER A 353 12.20 11.49 -2.67
C SER A 353 12.56 10.66 -1.43
N PHE A 354 11.91 10.93 -0.30
CA PHE A 354 12.10 10.17 0.94
C PHE A 354 11.64 8.71 0.81
N ILE A 355 10.47 8.46 0.22
CA ILE A 355 9.95 7.11 -0.04
C ILE A 355 10.93 6.36 -0.94
N TYR A 356 11.34 6.98 -2.05
CA TYR A 356 12.28 6.38 -2.98
C TYR A 356 13.64 6.08 -2.32
N TYR A 357 14.18 7.04 -1.56
CA TYR A 357 15.41 6.86 -0.80
C TYR A 357 15.32 5.72 0.22
N LYS A 358 14.20 5.57 0.93
CA LYS A 358 14.01 4.47 1.89
C LYS A 358 14.09 3.11 1.20
N ILE A 359 13.49 2.97 0.02
CA ILE A 359 13.54 1.75 -0.79
C ILE A 359 14.97 1.50 -1.28
N ILE A 360 15.62 2.51 -1.88
CA ILE A 360 17.01 2.38 -2.31
C ILE A 360 17.92 1.99 -1.15
N LYS A 361 17.94 2.76 -0.06
CA LYS A 361 18.84 2.53 1.08
C LYS A 361 18.68 1.13 1.64
N ARG A 362 17.44 0.65 1.72
CA ARG A 362 17.12 -0.61 2.36
C ARG A 362 17.54 -1.82 1.55
N TYR A 363 17.52 -1.70 0.23
CA TYR A 363 17.59 -2.84 -0.67
C TYR A 363 18.78 -2.83 -1.61
N ILE A 364 19.16 -1.65 -2.07
CA ILE A 364 20.16 -1.47 -3.12
C ILE A 364 21.40 -0.73 -2.58
N ASN A 365 21.19 0.09 -1.54
CA ASN A 365 22.21 0.89 -0.86
C ASN A 365 23.09 1.73 -1.80
N ASN A 366 22.48 2.36 -2.82
CA ASN A 366 23.19 3.23 -3.76
C ASN A 366 22.48 4.59 -3.92
N ILE A 367 23.01 5.62 -3.25
CA ILE A 367 22.42 6.97 -3.25
C ILE A 367 22.29 7.60 -4.65
N TYR A 368 23.13 7.22 -5.62
CA TYR A 368 23.08 7.76 -6.98
C TYR A 368 21.77 7.42 -7.70
N LEU A 369 21.04 6.39 -7.25
CA LEU A 369 19.70 6.10 -7.76
C LEU A 369 18.71 7.25 -7.51
N LEU A 370 18.86 7.98 -6.39
CA LEU A 370 18.01 9.14 -6.08
C LEU A 370 18.14 10.24 -7.15
N LEU A 371 19.32 10.39 -7.76
CA LEU A 371 19.54 11.35 -8.84
C LEU A 371 18.70 11.00 -10.08
N ILE A 372 18.56 9.71 -10.41
CA ILE A 372 17.75 9.25 -11.55
C ILE A 372 16.28 9.60 -11.32
N TYR A 373 15.76 9.38 -10.10
CA TYR A 373 14.41 9.79 -9.72
C TYR A 373 14.18 11.30 -9.88
N LEU A 374 15.13 12.13 -9.41
CA LEU A 374 15.05 13.58 -9.55
C LEU A 374 15.13 14.04 -11.01
N ILE A 375 16.00 13.43 -11.83
CA ILE A 375 16.10 13.72 -13.26
C ILE A 375 14.77 13.41 -13.98
N ILE A 376 14.16 12.26 -13.67
CA ILE A 376 12.87 11.88 -14.25
C ILE A 376 11.80 12.92 -13.89
N ILE A 377 11.75 13.39 -12.63
CA ILE A 377 10.84 14.48 -12.23
C ILE A 377 11.10 15.73 -13.07
N ILE A 378 12.35 16.19 -13.19
CA ILE A 378 12.69 17.41 -13.94
C ILE A 378 12.24 17.31 -15.41
N ILE A 379 12.38 16.14 -16.04
CA ILE A 379 11.96 15.92 -17.43
C ILE A 379 10.43 15.87 -17.56
N ILE A 380 9.75 15.27 -16.60
CA ILE A 380 8.31 15.01 -16.64
C ILE A 380 7.48 16.23 -16.23
N THR A 381 7.93 17.01 -15.24
CA THR A 381 7.17 18.15 -14.71
C THR A 381 6.74 19.14 -15.82
N PRO A 382 7.61 19.53 -16.78
CA PRO A 382 7.19 20.34 -17.93
C PRO A 382 6.05 19.73 -18.75
N LEU A 383 6.03 18.41 -18.96
CA LEU A 383 4.98 17.73 -19.74
C LEU A 383 3.59 17.94 -19.15
N PHE A 384 3.50 18.10 -17.82
CA PHE A 384 2.25 18.34 -17.12
C PHE A 384 1.97 19.81 -16.79
N ILE A 385 2.89 20.73 -17.11
CA ILE A 385 2.63 22.18 -17.01
C ILE A 385 1.78 22.63 -18.21
N TYR A 386 1.95 21.99 -19.36
CA TYR A 386 1.26 22.34 -20.62
C TYR A 386 0.00 21.50 -20.91
N ILE A 387 -0.37 20.60 -19.99
CA ILE A 387 -1.66 19.87 -19.94
C ILE A 387 -2.47 20.45 -18.80
#